data_AF-A0A955T7H4-F1
#
_entry.id   AF-A0A955T7H4-F1
#
_cell.length_a   1.000
_cell.length_b   1.000
_cell.length_c   1.000
_cell.angle_alpha   90.00
_cell.angle_beta   90.00
_cell.angle_gamma   90.00
#
_symmetry.space_group_name_H-M   'P 1'
#
loop_
_entity.id
_entity.type
_entity.pdbx_description
1 polymer ?
#
loop_
_entity_poly.entity_id
_entity_poly.type
_entity_poly.pdbx_seq_one_letter_code
_entity_poly.pdbx_strand_id
1 'polypeptide(L)'
;PTEETEKKYGLSSSPFDDASSVIPEWRRILRDEGEVQDLGLLRLADQIDRYDRGAIDVVELCERFGTPGEWLVLGPLGNPHTQPERFPEKPFDRADWNWPVHGRDGVVQWFRFPNLEPLGTARVRAIYDWDHTNDCSTLLATTVVCEAEQEALLWIGWDDGVLITLNGEVVFDRSDYPKRGKGMLYLDRYNFEEKIRIQLHPGSNLMTVTSINSHGVSGFNLRVTDLDGYPIQGIDFDLPESFPSGEVDHRRSD
;
A
#
# COMPACT_ATOMS: atom_id res chain seq x y z
N PRO A 1 2.00 -12.18 29.34
CA PRO A 1 3.39 -11.94 28.89
C PRO A 1 4.32 -12.15 30.09
N THR A 2 5.60 -12.46 29.87
CA THR A 2 6.58 -12.37 30.96
C THR A 2 6.99 -10.90 31.13
N GLU A 3 7.46 -10.53 32.31
CA GLU A 3 7.97 -9.19 32.62
C GLU A 3 9.10 -8.77 31.66
N GLU A 4 9.89 -9.75 31.21
CA GLU A 4 10.94 -9.59 30.19
C GLU A 4 10.37 -9.20 28.81
N THR A 5 9.25 -9.82 28.40
CA THR A 5 8.58 -9.53 27.12
C THR A 5 7.96 -8.13 27.15
N GLU A 6 7.37 -7.74 28.27
CA GLU A 6 6.73 -6.43 28.45
C GLU A 6 7.77 -5.31 28.36
N LYS A 7 8.92 -5.50 29.01
CA LYS A 7 10.03 -4.55 28.95
C LYS A 7 10.68 -4.47 27.57
N LYS A 8 10.82 -5.59 26.85
CA LYS A 8 11.43 -5.63 25.51
C LYS A 8 10.61 -4.88 24.46
N TYR A 9 9.27 -4.97 24.53
CA TYR A 9 8.37 -4.38 23.52
C TYR A 9 7.60 -3.14 24.03
N GLY A 10 7.94 -2.62 25.21
CA GLY A 10 7.28 -1.43 25.77
C GLY A 10 5.79 -1.62 26.07
N LEU A 11 5.38 -2.85 26.42
CA LEU A 11 3.98 -3.17 26.66
C LEU A 11 3.60 -2.80 28.09
N SER A 12 2.57 -1.95 28.25
CA SER A 12 1.93 -1.72 29.55
C SER A 12 0.78 -2.70 29.76
N SER A 13 0.52 -3.08 31.01
CA SER A 13 -0.72 -3.80 31.37
C SER A 13 -1.95 -3.02 30.92
N SER A 14 -2.88 -3.70 30.23
CA SER A 14 -4.10 -3.10 29.71
C SER A 14 -4.91 -2.42 30.82
N PRO A 15 -5.49 -1.22 30.61
CA PRO A 15 -6.33 -0.54 31.59
C PRO A 15 -7.74 -1.16 31.72
N PHE A 16 -8.00 -2.30 31.06
CA PHE A 16 -9.26 -2.99 31.10
C PHE A 16 -9.35 -3.88 32.35
N ASP A 17 -10.30 -3.60 33.24
CA ASP A 17 -10.43 -4.21 34.57
C ASP A 17 -10.50 -5.76 34.55
N ASP A 18 -11.02 -6.33 33.47
CA ASP A 18 -11.15 -7.79 33.27
C ASP A 18 -10.07 -8.39 32.35
N ALA A 19 -8.99 -7.64 32.04
CA ALA A 19 -7.95 -8.12 31.14
C ALA A 19 -7.33 -9.45 31.64
N SER A 20 -7.19 -9.60 32.96
CA SER A 20 -6.60 -10.79 33.57
C SER A 20 -7.45 -12.06 33.42
N SER A 21 -8.77 -11.94 33.27
CA SER A 21 -9.70 -13.07 33.07
C SER A 21 -9.98 -13.34 31.59
N VAL A 22 -10.04 -12.28 30.78
CA VAL A 22 -10.36 -12.33 29.34
C VAL A 22 -9.15 -12.75 28.50
N ILE A 23 -7.92 -12.32 28.85
CA ILE A 23 -6.70 -12.67 28.09
C ILE A 23 -6.44 -14.18 28.07
N PRO A 24 -6.54 -14.94 29.17
CA PRO A 24 -6.38 -16.40 29.14
C PRO A 24 -7.42 -17.10 28.25
N GLU A 25 -8.67 -16.62 28.26
CA GLU A 25 -9.74 -17.18 27.44
C GLU A 25 -9.52 -16.89 25.95
N TRP A 26 -9.16 -15.65 25.59
CA TRP A 26 -8.74 -15.32 24.23
C TRP A 26 -7.52 -16.12 23.79
N ARG A 27 -6.51 -16.28 24.66
CA ARG A 27 -5.36 -17.16 24.36
C ARG A 27 -5.77 -18.61 24.15
N ARG A 28 -6.79 -19.11 24.85
CA ARG A 28 -7.32 -20.45 24.65
C ARG A 28 -8.04 -20.57 23.29
N ILE A 29 -8.84 -19.56 22.93
CA ILE A 29 -9.51 -19.47 21.61
C ILE A 29 -8.47 -19.37 20.49
N LEU A 30 -7.41 -18.58 20.69
CA LEU A 30 -6.30 -18.42 19.73
C LEU A 30 -5.32 -19.61 19.75
N ARG A 31 -5.37 -20.45 20.77
CA ARG A 31 -4.66 -21.75 20.85
C ARG A 31 -5.48 -22.88 20.23
N ASP A 32 -6.60 -22.58 19.58
CA ASP A 32 -7.21 -23.54 18.66
C ASP A 32 -6.26 -23.70 17.47
N GLU A 33 -5.21 -24.49 17.70
CA GLU A 33 -4.14 -24.89 16.79
C GLU A 33 -4.67 -25.95 15.82
N GLY A 34 -5.86 -25.74 15.26
CA GLY A 34 -6.29 -26.53 14.12
C GLY A 34 -5.18 -26.47 13.08
N GLU A 35 -4.73 -27.63 12.60
CA GLU A 35 -3.74 -27.67 11.52
C GLU A 35 -4.26 -26.80 10.38
N VAL A 36 -3.53 -25.73 10.05
CA VAL A 36 -3.86 -24.89 8.91
C VAL A 36 -3.58 -25.74 7.67
N GLN A 37 -4.64 -26.28 7.07
CA GLN A 37 -4.53 -27.11 5.86
C GLN A 37 -4.65 -26.29 4.57
N ASP A 38 -4.97 -25.01 4.68
CA ASP A 38 -5.02 -24.12 3.53
C ASP A 38 -3.61 -23.87 3.00
N LEU A 39 -3.36 -24.34 1.77
CA LEU A 39 -2.06 -24.25 1.11
C LEU A 39 -1.61 -22.80 0.86
N GLY A 40 -2.55 -21.88 0.62
CA GLY A 40 -2.26 -20.47 0.43
C GLY A 40 -1.78 -19.82 1.74
N LEU A 41 -2.43 -20.12 2.87
CA LEU A 41 -1.99 -19.66 4.18
C LEU A 41 -0.64 -20.28 4.59
N LEU A 42 -0.44 -21.58 4.35
CA LEU A 42 0.84 -22.25 4.61
C LEU A 42 1.97 -21.62 3.79
N ARG A 43 1.71 -21.25 2.53
CA ARG A 43 2.68 -20.54 1.68
C ARG A 43 3.06 -19.19 2.25
N LEU A 44 2.08 -18.41 2.75
CA LEU A 44 2.36 -17.12 3.36
C LEU A 44 3.15 -17.25 4.66
N ALA A 45 2.83 -18.25 5.49
CA ALA A 45 3.59 -18.58 6.69
C ALA A 45 5.05 -18.91 6.34
N ASP A 46 5.31 -19.69 5.29
CA ASP A 46 6.67 -19.96 4.80
C ASP A 46 7.42 -18.67 4.40
N GLN A 47 6.76 -17.69 3.79
CA GLN A 47 7.42 -16.43 3.43
C GLN A 47 7.81 -15.59 4.66
N ILE A 48 6.96 -15.58 5.70
CA ILE A 48 7.30 -14.96 7.00
C ILE A 48 8.52 -15.66 7.60
N ASP A 49 8.52 -16.99 7.61
CA ASP A 49 9.64 -17.81 8.11
C ASP A 49 10.95 -17.53 7.36
N ARG A 50 10.88 -17.35 6.03
CA ARG A 50 12.05 -16.97 5.21
C ARG A 50 12.55 -15.58 5.57
N TYR A 51 11.66 -14.62 5.78
CA TYR A 51 12.01 -13.26 6.20
C TYR A 51 12.67 -13.24 7.58
N ASP A 52 12.08 -13.94 8.56
CA ASP A 52 12.58 -14.01 9.94
C ASP A 52 14.00 -14.62 10.02
N ARG A 53 14.35 -15.50 9.06
CA ARG A 53 15.68 -16.11 8.93
C ARG A 53 16.64 -15.30 8.04
N GLY A 54 16.19 -14.16 7.50
CA GLY A 54 16.97 -13.28 6.62
C GLY A 54 17.22 -13.85 5.23
N ALA A 55 16.39 -14.80 4.77
CA ALA A 55 16.50 -15.40 3.44
C ALA A 55 15.86 -14.55 2.33
N ILE A 56 14.97 -13.63 2.71
CA ILE A 56 14.36 -12.59 1.86
C ILE A 56 14.40 -11.27 2.63
N ASP A 57 14.40 -10.15 1.93
CA ASP A 57 14.28 -8.84 2.56
C ASP A 57 12.81 -8.40 2.70
N VAL A 58 12.59 -7.20 3.22
CA VAL A 58 11.24 -6.67 3.48
C VAL A 58 10.53 -6.20 2.19
N VAL A 59 11.27 -5.84 1.14
CA VAL A 59 10.68 -5.51 -0.16
C VAL A 59 10.14 -6.79 -0.78
N GLU A 60 10.96 -7.84 -0.84
CA GLU A 60 10.53 -9.15 -1.32
C GLU A 60 9.36 -9.70 -0.47
N LEU A 61 9.37 -9.50 0.85
CA LEU A 61 8.23 -9.87 1.70
C LEU A 61 6.93 -9.17 1.26
N CYS A 62 6.97 -7.87 0.96
CA CYS A 62 5.79 -7.15 0.46
C CYS A 62 5.28 -7.75 -0.86
N GLU A 63 6.19 -8.04 -1.79
CA GLU A 63 5.86 -8.66 -3.08
C GLU A 63 5.21 -10.03 -2.90
N ARG A 64 5.75 -10.85 -1.99
CA ARG A 64 5.17 -12.15 -1.64
C ARG A 64 3.78 -12.05 -1.00
N PHE A 65 3.46 -10.91 -0.42
CA PHE A 65 2.13 -10.59 0.08
C PHE A 65 1.22 -9.92 -0.97
N GLY A 66 1.69 -9.76 -2.21
CA GLY A 66 0.94 -9.18 -3.31
C GLY A 66 0.85 -7.66 -3.22
N THR A 67 1.83 -7.01 -2.59
CA THR A 67 1.84 -5.57 -2.34
C THR A 67 3.16 -4.97 -2.81
N PRO A 68 3.16 -3.77 -3.41
CA PRO A 68 4.40 -3.11 -3.78
C PRO A 68 5.13 -2.63 -2.52
N GLY A 69 6.38 -3.07 -2.36
CA GLY A 69 7.26 -2.56 -1.30
C GLY A 69 7.72 -1.12 -1.54
N GLU A 70 7.62 -0.64 -2.79
CA GLU A 70 8.06 0.69 -3.19
C GLU A 70 7.10 1.34 -4.16
N TRP A 71 7.00 2.67 -4.04
CA TRP A 71 6.21 3.51 -4.92
C TRP A 71 7.07 4.64 -5.46
N LEU A 72 6.78 5.04 -6.69
CA LEU A 72 7.13 6.37 -7.16
C LEU A 72 5.99 7.31 -6.81
N VAL A 73 6.27 8.42 -6.14
CA VAL A 73 5.25 9.32 -5.58
C VAL A 73 5.43 10.73 -6.15
N LEU A 74 4.32 11.36 -6.55
CA LEU A 74 4.23 12.75 -6.94
C LEU A 74 3.17 13.47 -6.10
N GLY A 75 3.58 14.55 -5.43
CA GLY A 75 2.69 15.43 -4.68
C GLY A 75 3.40 16.16 -3.54
N PRO A 76 2.64 16.84 -2.66
CA PRO A 76 1.18 16.95 -2.69
C PRO A 76 0.69 17.78 -3.89
N LEU A 77 -0.36 17.29 -4.54
CA LEU A 77 -1.07 17.93 -5.65
C LEU A 77 -2.36 18.57 -5.16
N GLY A 78 -2.98 19.42 -5.99
CA GLY A 78 -4.29 19.96 -5.68
C GLY A 78 -5.35 18.85 -5.64
N ASN A 79 -6.33 18.99 -4.76
CA ASN A 79 -7.52 18.16 -4.80
C ASN A 79 -8.36 18.54 -6.03
N PRO A 80 -8.75 17.59 -6.91
CA PRO A 80 -9.52 17.86 -8.11
C PRO A 80 -10.91 18.47 -7.84
N HIS A 81 -11.40 18.41 -6.60
CA HIS A 81 -12.67 19.04 -6.19
C HIS A 81 -12.51 20.47 -5.67
N THR A 82 -11.30 21.01 -5.68
CA THR A 82 -10.98 22.33 -5.09
C THR A 82 -10.33 23.25 -6.11
N GLN A 83 -10.54 24.56 -5.96
CA GLN A 83 -9.98 25.57 -6.86
C GLN A 83 -8.79 26.30 -6.22
N PRO A 84 -7.66 26.48 -6.94
CA PRO A 84 -7.40 25.98 -8.28
C PRO A 84 -7.09 24.47 -8.29
N GLU A 85 -7.63 23.77 -9.27
CA GLU A 85 -7.28 22.37 -9.52
C GLU A 85 -5.83 22.29 -10.00
N ARG A 86 -4.90 21.98 -9.10
CA ARG A 86 -3.50 21.73 -9.43
C ARG A 86 -3.25 20.23 -9.55
N PHE A 87 -4.04 19.61 -10.43
CA PHE A 87 -3.95 18.21 -10.77
C PHE A 87 -3.56 18.08 -12.25
N PRO A 88 -2.48 17.36 -12.60
CA PRO A 88 -2.14 17.15 -13.99
C PRO A 88 -3.21 16.26 -14.65
N GLU A 89 -3.87 16.75 -15.71
CA GLU A 89 -4.91 15.98 -16.45
C GLU A 89 -4.40 14.62 -16.94
N LYS A 90 -3.09 14.51 -17.20
CA LYS A 90 -2.43 13.29 -17.66
C LYS A 90 -1.02 13.16 -17.06
N PRO A 91 -0.91 12.70 -15.81
CA PRO A 91 0.38 12.66 -15.13
C PRO A 91 1.36 11.67 -15.78
N PHE A 92 0.83 10.70 -16.52
CA PHE A 92 1.56 9.54 -17.03
C PHE A 92 1.80 9.58 -18.55
N ASP A 93 1.31 10.61 -19.26
CA ASP A 93 1.60 10.81 -20.69
C ASP A 93 3.05 11.23 -20.94
N ARG A 94 3.84 11.50 -19.88
CA ARG A 94 5.25 11.87 -19.96
C ARG A 94 6.11 10.75 -19.40
N ALA A 95 6.92 10.14 -20.26
CA ALA A 95 7.97 9.19 -19.88
C ALA A 95 9.15 9.81 -19.10
N ASP A 96 9.06 11.10 -18.76
CA ASP A 96 10.10 11.84 -18.02
C ASP A 96 9.66 12.05 -16.57
N TRP A 97 9.99 11.06 -15.74
CA TRP A 97 9.75 11.09 -14.30
C TRP A 97 10.54 12.20 -13.56
N ASN A 98 11.52 12.85 -14.20
CA ASN A 98 12.25 13.97 -13.58
C ASN A 98 11.56 15.32 -13.82
N TRP A 99 10.50 15.35 -14.64
CA TRP A 99 9.84 16.60 -15.01
C TRP A 99 9.16 17.27 -13.80
N PRO A 100 9.45 18.54 -13.50
CA PRO A 100 8.79 19.26 -12.42
C PRO A 100 7.32 19.57 -12.73
N VAL A 101 6.46 19.38 -11.74
CA VAL A 101 5.01 19.60 -11.83
C VAL A 101 4.58 20.67 -10.83
N HIS A 102 3.61 21.51 -11.19
CA HIS A 102 3.00 22.44 -10.25
C HIS A 102 2.06 21.68 -9.31
N GLY A 103 2.51 21.44 -8.07
CA GLY A 103 1.70 20.88 -6.99
C GLY A 103 0.91 21.94 -6.23
N ARG A 104 0.25 21.52 -5.15
CA ARG A 104 -0.62 22.39 -4.33
C ARG A 104 0.16 23.56 -3.74
N ASP A 105 1.29 23.27 -3.10
CA ASP A 105 2.06 24.25 -2.31
C ASP A 105 3.31 24.76 -3.04
N GLY A 106 3.59 24.27 -4.23
CA GLY A 106 4.81 24.59 -4.95
C GLY A 106 5.08 23.60 -6.07
N VAL A 107 6.26 23.73 -6.68
CA VAL A 107 6.73 22.75 -7.66
C VAL A 107 7.13 21.47 -6.92
N VAL A 108 6.68 20.33 -7.42
CA VAL A 108 6.97 18.99 -6.92
C VAL A 108 7.55 18.13 -8.04
N GLN A 109 8.22 17.05 -7.68
CA GLN A 109 8.81 16.07 -8.60
C GLN A 109 8.52 14.67 -8.08
N TRP A 110 8.65 13.67 -8.96
CA TRP A 110 8.57 12.29 -8.54
C TRP A 110 9.74 11.93 -7.63
N PHE A 111 9.46 11.18 -6.57
CA PHE A 111 10.49 10.63 -5.70
C PHE A 111 10.12 9.20 -5.30
N ARG A 112 11.16 8.41 -4.99
CA ARG A 112 11.01 7.04 -4.50
C ARG A 112 10.55 7.07 -3.04
N PHE A 113 9.52 6.29 -2.74
CA PHE A 113 8.99 6.11 -1.40
C PHE A 113 8.92 4.62 -1.05
N PRO A 114 9.73 4.14 -0.08
CA PRO A 114 9.65 2.78 0.41
C PRO A 114 8.41 2.62 1.31
N ASN A 115 7.42 1.86 0.86
CA ASN A 115 6.21 1.50 1.60
C ASN A 115 6.28 0.04 2.05
N LEU A 116 7.15 -0.21 3.02
CA LEU A 116 7.53 -1.53 3.53
C LEU A 116 6.45 -2.15 4.43
N GLU A 117 5.21 -2.17 3.96
CA GLU A 117 4.01 -2.62 4.66
C GLU A 117 3.36 -3.77 3.87
N PRO A 118 3.61 -5.04 4.22
CA PRO A 118 3.10 -6.21 3.49
C PRO A 118 1.57 -6.35 3.56
N LEU A 119 0.89 -5.56 4.39
CA LEU A 119 -0.57 -5.47 4.37
C LEU A 119 -1.10 -4.51 3.30
N GLY A 120 -0.21 -3.83 2.56
CA GLY A 120 -0.57 -2.99 1.43
C GLY A 120 -1.15 -1.64 1.82
N THR A 121 -0.95 -1.19 3.07
CA THR A 121 -1.39 0.14 3.49
C THR A 121 -0.37 1.18 3.04
N ALA A 122 -0.81 2.16 2.25
CA ALA A 122 -0.04 3.35 1.92
C ALA A 122 -0.68 4.56 2.61
N ARG A 123 0.02 5.13 3.60
CA ARG A 123 -0.46 6.30 4.36
C ARG A 123 0.20 7.56 3.84
N VAL A 124 -0.58 8.50 3.33
CA VAL A 124 -0.06 9.76 2.77
C VAL A 124 0.70 10.57 3.83
N ARG A 125 0.29 10.49 5.10
CA ARG A 125 1.03 11.13 6.21
C ARG A 125 2.47 10.63 6.34
N ALA A 126 2.72 9.34 6.08
CA ALA A 126 4.07 8.78 6.12
C ALA A 126 4.94 9.24 4.92
N ILE A 127 4.29 9.68 3.83
CA ILE A 127 4.97 10.14 2.61
C ILE A 127 5.50 11.57 2.78
N TYR A 128 4.72 12.47 3.40
CA TYR A 128 5.05 13.90 3.45
C TYR A 128 5.40 14.45 4.85
N ASP A 129 5.39 13.63 5.91
CA ASP A 129 5.64 14.04 7.30
C ASP A 129 4.81 15.28 7.75
N TRP A 130 3.63 15.48 7.16
CA TRP A 130 2.86 16.73 7.29
C TRP A 130 1.43 16.47 7.77
N ASP A 131 0.94 17.36 8.64
CA ASP A 131 -0.47 17.42 9.09
C ASP A 131 -1.36 18.27 8.18
N HIS A 132 -0.81 18.85 7.11
CA HIS A 132 -1.52 19.72 6.17
C HIS A 132 -1.91 18.97 4.89
N THR A 133 -2.50 17.78 5.01
CA THR A 133 -2.94 16.98 3.85
C THR A 133 -4.35 17.30 3.38
N ASN A 134 -5.07 18.25 4.01
CA ASN A 134 -6.41 18.67 3.56
C ASN A 134 -6.37 19.19 2.12
N ASP A 135 -7.42 18.94 1.36
CA ASP A 135 -7.59 19.43 0.00
C ASP A 135 -6.37 19.13 -0.89
N CYS A 136 -5.80 17.92 -0.74
CA CYS A 136 -4.69 17.46 -1.56
C CYS A 136 -5.03 16.17 -2.30
N SER A 137 -4.25 15.89 -3.34
CA SER A 137 -4.14 14.56 -3.91
C SER A 137 -2.68 14.12 -3.97
N THR A 138 -2.45 12.82 -4.08
CA THR A 138 -1.14 12.21 -4.26
C THR A 138 -1.22 11.17 -5.34
N LEU A 139 -0.30 11.23 -6.30
CA LEU A 139 -0.15 10.22 -7.34
C LEU A 139 0.95 9.26 -6.92
N LEU A 140 0.67 7.96 -7.02
CA LEU A 140 1.62 6.90 -6.79
C LEU A 140 1.68 6.00 -8.03
N ALA A 141 2.86 5.50 -8.36
CA ALA A 141 3.07 4.60 -9.48
C ALA A 141 3.98 3.43 -9.09
N THR A 142 3.66 2.26 -9.61
CA THR A 142 4.44 1.02 -9.52
C THR A 142 4.19 0.20 -10.77
N THR A 143 5.06 -0.76 -11.06
CA THR A 143 4.91 -1.71 -12.16
C THR A 143 4.70 -3.09 -11.59
N VAL A 144 3.65 -3.77 -12.04
CA VAL A 144 3.48 -5.21 -11.78
C VAL A 144 4.12 -5.97 -12.93
N VAL A 145 5.17 -6.72 -12.64
CA VAL A 145 5.91 -7.52 -13.62
C VAL A 145 5.42 -8.96 -13.54
N CYS A 146 5.04 -9.55 -14.67
CA CYS A 146 4.67 -10.96 -14.73
C CYS A 146 5.08 -11.63 -16.05
N GLU A 147 5.42 -12.91 -16.03
CA GLU A 147 5.91 -13.63 -17.22
C GLU A 147 4.80 -14.04 -18.20
N ALA A 148 3.57 -14.19 -17.70
CA ALA A 148 2.44 -14.70 -18.45
C ALA A 148 1.20 -13.83 -18.25
N GLU A 149 0.33 -13.85 -19.26
CA GLU A 149 -0.98 -13.24 -19.16
C GLU A 149 -1.81 -13.97 -18.09
N GLN A 150 -2.36 -13.22 -17.14
CA GLN A 150 -3.15 -13.80 -16.06
C GLN A 150 -4.20 -12.83 -15.49
N GLU A 151 -5.35 -13.39 -15.14
CA GLU A 151 -6.40 -12.66 -14.43
C GLU A 151 -6.00 -12.53 -12.94
N ALA A 152 -6.24 -11.35 -12.36
CA ALA A 152 -5.94 -11.05 -10.98
C ALA A 152 -7.10 -10.29 -10.31
N LEU A 153 -7.10 -10.28 -8.98
CA LEU A 153 -7.94 -9.40 -8.18
C LEU A 153 -7.10 -8.28 -7.59
N LEU A 154 -7.54 -7.05 -7.83
CA LEU A 154 -7.10 -5.86 -7.13
C LEU A 154 -8.02 -5.59 -5.95
N TRP A 155 -7.49 -5.70 -4.74
CA TRP A 155 -8.20 -5.38 -3.51
C TRP A 155 -7.88 -3.95 -3.13
N ILE A 156 -8.92 -3.15 -2.87
CA ILE A 156 -8.77 -1.72 -2.59
C ILE A 156 -9.62 -1.28 -1.39
N GLY A 157 -9.02 -0.48 -0.52
CA GLY A 157 -9.69 0.38 0.46
C GLY A 157 -9.13 1.80 0.36
N TRP A 158 -9.92 2.82 0.65
CA TRP A 158 -9.46 4.21 0.47
C TRP A 158 -10.17 5.22 1.37
N ASP A 159 -9.50 6.35 1.57
CA ASP A 159 -9.98 7.51 2.32
C ASP A 159 -9.28 8.79 1.80
N ASP A 160 -9.97 9.77 1.21
CA ASP A 160 -11.43 9.89 0.98
C ASP A 160 -11.87 9.37 -0.40
N GLY A 161 -11.06 9.65 -1.42
CA GLY A 161 -11.30 9.28 -2.82
C GLY A 161 -10.11 8.57 -3.43
N VAL A 162 -10.35 7.74 -4.45
CA VAL A 162 -9.30 7.02 -5.17
C VAL A 162 -9.62 6.87 -6.65
N LEU A 163 -8.60 6.97 -7.49
CA LEU A 163 -8.64 6.61 -8.91
C LEU A 163 -7.46 5.70 -9.21
N ILE A 164 -7.71 4.56 -9.85
CA ILE A 164 -6.67 3.59 -10.23
C ILE A 164 -6.68 3.40 -11.73
N THR A 165 -5.50 3.47 -12.32
CA THR A 165 -5.28 3.09 -13.71
C THR A 165 -4.29 1.94 -13.81
N LEU A 166 -4.47 1.10 -14.83
CA LEU A 166 -3.57 0.03 -15.20
C LEU A 166 -3.29 0.18 -16.70
N ASN A 167 -2.01 0.31 -17.08
CA ASN A 167 -1.58 0.54 -18.46
C ASN A 167 -2.28 1.74 -19.13
N GLY A 168 -2.59 2.78 -18.33
CA GLY A 168 -3.28 4.00 -18.79
C GLY A 168 -4.80 3.89 -18.86
N GLU A 169 -5.39 2.73 -18.60
CA GLU A 169 -6.84 2.53 -18.55
C GLU A 169 -7.38 2.61 -17.12
N VAL A 170 -8.50 3.31 -16.91
CA VAL A 170 -9.15 3.38 -15.60
C VAL A 170 -9.77 2.03 -15.25
N VAL A 171 -9.25 1.38 -14.22
CA VAL A 171 -9.78 0.10 -13.71
C VAL A 171 -10.68 0.29 -12.50
N PHE A 172 -10.54 1.40 -11.77
CA PHE A 172 -11.38 1.72 -10.62
C PHE A 172 -11.46 3.23 -10.38
N ASP A 173 -12.69 3.73 -10.25
CA ASP A 173 -12.95 5.15 -10.00
C ASP A 173 -13.94 5.35 -8.85
N ARG A 174 -13.42 5.97 -7.80
CA ARG A 174 -14.11 6.51 -6.64
C ARG A 174 -13.50 7.86 -6.30
N SER A 175 -13.25 8.70 -7.32
CA SER A 175 -12.71 10.05 -7.13
C SER A 175 -13.71 10.95 -6.42
N ASP A 176 -15.01 10.72 -6.62
CA ASP A 176 -16.09 11.42 -5.93
C ASP A 176 -16.24 10.98 -4.47
N TYR A 177 -16.39 11.94 -3.56
CA TYR A 177 -16.50 11.64 -2.15
C TYR A 177 -17.80 10.92 -1.80
N PRO A 178 -17.74 9.91 -0.91
CA PRO A 178 -18.95 9.30 -0.40
C PRO A 178 -19.78 10.33 0.37
N LYS A 179 -21.12 10.23 0.27
CA LYS A 179 -22.04 11.12 1.00
C LYS A 179 -21.80 11.13 2.51
N ARG A 180 -21.25 10.05 3.04
CA ARG A 180 -20.83 9.91 4.44
C ARG A 180 -19.35 9.58 4.43
N GLY A 181 -18.55 10.42 5.07
CA GLY A 181 -17.13 10.14 5.29
C GLY A 181 -16.94 8.80 5.99
N LYS A 182 -15.88 8.09 5.61
CA LYS A 182 -15.48 6.80 6.14
C LYS A 182 -13.97 6.86 6.36
N GLY A 183 -13.48 6.21 7.41
CA GLY A 183 -12.04 6.15 7.65
C GLY A 183 -11.37 5.07 6.80
N MET A 184 -10.07 5.19 6.59
CA MET A 184 -9.22 4.24 5.84
C MET A 184 -9.40 2.75 6.21
N LEU A 185 -9.78 2.43 7.45
CA LEU A 185 -9.97 1.05 7.94
C LEU A 185 -11.46 0.64 8.10
N TYR A 186 -12.34 1.16 7.26
CA TYR A 186 -13.80 0.97 7.39
C TYR A 186 -14.25 -0.50 7.52
N LEU A 187 -13.57 -1.46 6.87
CA LEU A 187 -13.92 -2.89 6.91
C LEU A 187 -12.89 -3.79 7.63
N ASP A 188 -11.81 -3.23 8.21
CA ASP A 188 -10.60 -3.89 8.78
C ASP A 188 -9.38 -3.90 7.84
N ARG A 189 -8.17 -3.96 8.42
CA ARG A 189 -6.86 -3.98 7.73
C ARG A 189 -6.64 -5.19 6.82
N TYR A 190 -7.44 -6.25 6.99
CA TYR A 190 -7.37 -7.48 6.19
C TYR A 190 -8.57 -7.68 5.26
N ASN A 191 -9.58 -6.82 5.36
CA ASN A 191 -10.80 -6.92 4.58
C ASN A 191 -11.01 -5.60 3.84
N PHE A 192 -10.51 -5.56 2.62
CA PHE A 192 -10.57 -4.40 1.75
C PHE A 192 -12.02 -4.15 1.32
N GLU A 193 -12.31 -2.91 0.94
CA GLU A 193 -13.67 -2.46 0.68
C GLU A 193 -14.22 -2.98 -0.65
N GLU A 194 -13.36 -3.08 -1.66
CA GLU A 194 -13.73 -3.51 -3.00
C GLU A 194 -12.70 -4.49 -3.57
N LYS A 195 -13.15 -5.32 -4.52
CA LYS A 195 -12.32 -6.26 -5.29
C LYS A 195 -12.62 -6.09 -6.77
N ILE A 196 -11.60 -5.73 -7.54
CA ILE A 196 -11.72 -5.47 -8.98
C ILE A 196 -10.96 -6.56 -9.73
N ARG A 197 -11.61 -7.19 -10.71
CA ARG A 197 -10.90 -8.07 -11.65
C ARG A 197 -10.07 -7.22 -12.60
N ILE A 198 -8.79 -7.53 -12.69
CA ILE A 198 -7.85 -6.88 -13.61
C ILE A 198 -7.17 -7.96 -14.48
N GLN A 199 -6.74 -7.55 -15.67
CA GLN A 199 -5.96 -8.40 -16.57
C GLN A 199 -4.52 -7.92 -16.54
N LEU A 200 -3.59 -8.81 -16.18
CA LEU A 200 -2.15 -8.55 -16.29
C LEU A 200 -1.66 -9.15 -17.61
N HIS A 201 -0.85 -8.39 -18.34
CA HIS A 201 -0.19 -8.84 -19.57
C HIS A 201 1.28 -9.22 -19.30
N PRO A 202 1.88 -10.09 -20.12
CA PRO A 202 3.31 -10.42 -19.99
C PRO A 202 4.18 -9.16 -20.03
N GLY A 203 5.17 -9.09 -19.14
CA GLY A 203 6.07 -7.95 -18.98
C GLY A 203 5.57 -6.95 -17.93
N SER A 204 5.82 -5.67 -18.18
CA SER A 204 5.61 -4.56 -17.26
C SER A 204 4.19 -4.01 -17.38
N ASN A 205 3.40 -4.05 -16.29
CA ASN A 205 2.09 -3.44 -16.21
C ASN A 205 2.13 -2.22 -15.30
N LEU A 206 2.07 -1.01 -15.86
CA LEU A 206 2.13 0.23 -15.09
C LEU A 206 0.81 0.44 -14.34
N MET A 207 0.87 0.41 -13.01
CA MET A 207 -0.26 0.70 -12.14
C MET A 207 -0.06 2.07 -11.48
N THR A 208 -1.12 2.87 -11.48
CA THR A 208 -1.09 4.20 -10.86
C THR A 208 -2.27 4.36 -9.93
N VAL A 209 -2.03 4.96 -8.77
CA VAL A 209 -3.06 5.27 -7.78
C VAL A 209 -3.06 6.77 -7.53
N THR A 210 -4.22 7.40 -7.70
CA THR A 210 -4.46 8.76 -7.22
C THR A 210 -5.22 8.67 -5.91
N SER A 211 -4.57 8.98 -4.79
CA SER A 211 -5.23 9.15 -3.49
C SER A 211 -5.70 10.59 -3.35
N ILE A 212 -6.98 10.81 -3.08
CA ILE A 212 -7.59 12.13 -2.97
C ILE A 212 -8.08 12.34 -1.55
N ASN A 213 -7.70 13.45 -0.95
CA ASN A 213 -8.06 13.81 0.41
C ASN A 213 -8.89 15.08 0.43
N SER A 214 -10.02 15.04 1.12
CA SER A 214 -10.75 16.23 1.51
C SER A 214 -10.15 16.76 2.81
N HIS A 215 -10.14 15.96 3.88
CA HIS A 215 -9.71 16.42 5.20
C HIS A 215 -9.08 15.31 6.04
N GLY A 216 -8.08 15.66 6.84
CA GLY A 216 -7.48 14.73 7.79
C GLY A 216 -6.46 13.80 7.14
N VAL A 217 -6.40 12.57 7.65
CA VAL A 217 -5.44 11.56 7.18
C VAL A 217 -6.00 10.85 5.96
N SER A 218 -5.25 10.86 4.87
CA SER A 218 -5.55 10.05 3.70
C SER A 218 -4.61 8.87 3.54
N GLY A 219 -5.11 7.89 2.80
CA GLY A 219 -4.36 6.72 2.41
C GLY A 219 -5.24 5.76 1.62
N PHE A 220 -4.62 4.66 1.25
CA PHE A 220 -5.32 3.55 0.62
C PHE A 220 -4.67 2.23 1.03
N ASN A 221 -5.42 1.16 0.85
CA ASN A 221 -4.98 -0.20 1.02
C ASN A 221 -5.03 -0.87 -0.34
N LEU A 222 -3.94 -1.43 -0.84
CA LEU A 222 -3.90 -2.09 -2.14
C LEU A 222 -3.21 -3.45 -2.04
N ARG A 223 -3.82 -4.48 -2.66
CA ARG A 223 -3.21 -5.80 -2.82
C ARG A 223 -3.62 -6.45 -4.14
N VAL A 224 -2.68 -7.12 -4.79
CA VAL A 224 -2.91 -7.93 -5.99
C VAL A 224 -2.87 -9.41 -5.62
N THR A 225 -3.90 -10.16 -5.98
CA THR A 225 -4.02 -11.59 -5.67
C THR A 225 -4.54 -12.39 -6.85
N ASP A 226 -4.45 -13.71 -6.77
CA ASP A 226 -5.21 -14.62 -7.60
C ASP A 226 -6.72 -14.52 -7.29
N LEU A 227 -7.53 -15.29 -8.03
CA LEU A 227 -8.98 -15.31 -7.89
C LEU A 227 -9.47 -15.94 -6.58
N ASP A 228 -8.64 -16.76 -5.94
CA ASP A 228 -8.92 -17.36 -4.63
C ASP A 228 -8.56 -16.42 -3.47
N GLY A 229 -7.91 -15.28 -3.78
CA GLY A 229 -7.56 -14.25 -2.85
C GLY A 229 -6.16 -14.39 -2.25
N TYR A 230 -5.31 -15.28 -2.77
CA TYR A 230 -3.92 -15.42 -2.33
C TYR A 230 -2.96 -14.64 -3.23
N PRO A 231 -1.83 -14.12 -2.70
CA PRO A 231 -0.82 -13.49 -3.53
C PRO A 231 -0.38 -14.39 -4.68
N ILE A 232 -0.35 -13.81 -5.88
CA ILE A 232 0.02 -14.50 -7.11
C ILE A 232 1.50 -14.89 -7.04
N GLN A 233 1.82 -16.11 -7.45
CA GLN A 233 3.22 -16.54 -7.56
C GLN A 233 3.81 -16.08 -8.89
N GLY A 234 5.09 -15.67 -8.88
CA GLY A 234 5.79 -15.25 -10.10
C GLY A 234 5.35 -13.88 -10.64
N ILE A 235 4.80 -13.03 -9.76
CA ILE A 235 4.73 -11.60 -10.01
C ILE A 235 5.69 -10.88 -9.07
N ASP A 236 6.29 -9.82 -9.55
CA ASP A 236 7.14 -8.92 -8.78
C ASP A 236 6.63 -7.48 -8.97
N PHE A 237 7.08 -6.57 -8.09
CA PHE A 237 6.74 -5.15 -8.17
C PHE A 237 8.02 -4.34 -8.36
N ASP A 238 8.02 -3.43 -9.32
CA ASP A 238 9.16 -2.56 -9.58
C ASP A 238 8.71 -1.09 -9.69
N LEU A 239 9.66 -0.17 -9.65
CA LEU A 239 9.41 1.20 -10.08
C LEU A 239 9.25 1.24 -11.61
N PRO A 240 8.49 2.21 -12.15
CA PRO A 240 8.34 2.35 -13.60
C PRO A 240 9.68 2.43 -14.34
N GLU A 241 9.78 1.68 -15.44
CA GLU A 241 10.91 1.76 -16.37
C GLU A 241 11.18 3.22 -16.76
N SER A 242 12.45 3.59 -16.92
CA SER A 242 12.97 4.97 -17.11
C SER A 242 13.10 5.85 -15.87
N PHE A 243 12.62 5.45 -14.69
CA PHE A 243 13.03 6.14 -13.47
C PHE A 243 14.51 5.85 -13.20
N PRO A 244 15.38 6.87 -13.10
CA PRO A 244 16.80 6.61 -12.83
C PRO A 244 16.90 5.85 -11.50
N SER A 245 17.51 4.67 -11.54
CA SER A 245 17.95 3.95 -10.35
C SER A 245 19.05 4.79 -9.70
N GLY A 246 18.66 5.83 -8.99
CA GLY A 246 19.56 6.54 -8.10
C GLY A 246 20.09 5.50 -7.14
N GLU A 247 21.31 5.02 -7.34
CA GLU A 247 22.08 4.41 -6.27
C GLU A 247 22.10 5.46 -5.16
N VAL A 248 21.29 5.24 -4.12
CA VAL A 248 21.47 5.96 -2.86
C VAL A 248 22.76 5.40 -2.28
N ASP A 249 23.87 6.05 -2.61
CA ASP A 249 25.16 5.77 -1.98
C ASP A 249 25.06 6.13 -0.50
N HIS A 250 24.72 5.14 0.32
CA HIS A 250 24.68 5.25 1.78
C HIS A 250 26.09 5.47 2.39
N ARG A 251 27.15 5.72 1.60
CA ARG A 251 28.52 5.96 2.07
C ARG A 251 29.02 7.39 1.93
N ARG A 252 28.15 8.39 1.94
CA ARG A 252 28.59 9.79 2.12
C ARG A 252 27.75 10.52 3.16
N SER A 253 28.01 10.17 4.41
CA SER A 253 27.96 11.12 5.53
C SER A 253 29.37 11.22 6.11
N ASP A 254 30.13 12.19 5.60
CA ASP A 254 31.30 12.75 6.28
C ASP A 254 30.88 14.05 6.97
#